data_AF-A0A535P9G9-F1
#
_entry.id   AF-A0A535P9G9-F1
#
_cell.length_a   1.000
_cell.length_b   1.000
_cell.length_c   1.000
_cell.angle_alpha   90.00
_cell.angle_beta   90.00
_cell.angle_gamma   90.00
#
_symmetry.space_group_name_H-M   'P 1'
#
loop_
_entity.id
_entity.type
_entity.pdbx_description
1 polymer ?
#
loop_
_entity_poly.entity_id
_entity_poly.type
_entity_poly.pdbx_seq_one_letter_code
_entity_poly.pdbx_strand_id
1 'polypeptide(L)'
;MTLYVGLKALHLLGLATFLFAHGVSGGTAFALRGPISAATRRWLRLSMVANMVADPALLVVIVTGVWMAFLGSWWGRGWIWAAIVVLVALIAAMFIVVARPYYAARDSAGKSDQELAQALAPARPVAAVWIGSVGLVILVGLMVLKPF
;
A
#
# COMPACT_ATOMS: atom_id res chain seq x y z
N MET A 1 -9.19 -16.35 -24.74
CA MET A 1 -8.99 -16.18 -23.28
C MET A 1 -10.32 -15.74 -22.68
N THR A 2 -10.80 -16.36 -21.59
CA THR A 2 -12.06 -15.92 -20.96
C THR A 2 -11.86 -14.59 -20.24
N LEU A 3 -12.91 -13.77 -20.14
CA LEU A 3 -12.86 -12.48 -19.42
C LEU A 3 -12.31 -12.64 -18.00
N TYR A 4 -12.74 -13.70 -17.31
CA TYR A 4 -12.28 -14.02 -15.96
C TYR A 4 -10.77 -14.26 -15.88
N VAL A 5 -10.18 -15.00 -16.83
CA VAL A 5 -8.73 -15.25 -16.87
C VAL A 5 -7.97 -13.94 -17.14
N GLY A 6 -8.49 -13.08 -18.03
CA GLY A 6 -7.93 -11.76 -18.28
C GLY A 6 -7.92 -10.86 -17.04
N LEU A 7 -9.04 -10.80 -16.32
CA LEU A 7 -9.14 -10.05 -15.07
C LEU A 7 -8.20 -10.60 -14.00
N LYS A 8 -8.06 -11.93 -13.88
CA LYS A 8 -7.12 -12.54 -12.94
C LYS A 8 -5.66 -12.16 -13.25
N ALA A 9 -5.27 -12.19 -14.52
CA ALA A 9 -3.94 -11.77 -14.93
C ALA A 9 -3.70 -10.30 -14.60
N LEU A 10 -4.66 -9.41 -14.92
CA LEU A 10 -4.58 -7.99 -14.61
C LEU A 10 -4.55 -7.72 -13.09
N HIS A 11 -5.31 -8.49 -12.31
CA HIS A 11 -5.32 -8.40 -10.85
C HIS A 11 -3.95 -8.75 -10.26
N LEU A 12 -3.33 -9.85 -10.71
CA LEU A 12 -1.99 -10.25 -10.25
C LEU A 12 -0.91 -9.26 -10.71
N LEU A 13 -1.02 -8.73 -11.93
CA LEU A 13 -0.12 -7.69 -12.42
C LEU A 13 -0.27 -6.38 -11.61
N GLY A 14 -1.50 -6.00 -11.29
CA GLY A 14 -1.80 -4.87 -10.41
C GLY A 14 -1.22 -5.08 -9.02
N LEU A 15 -1.38 -6.28 -8.44
CA LEU A 15 -0.82 -6.63 -7.14
C LEU A 15 0.71 -6.56 -7.15
N ALA A 16 1.36 -7.14 -8.18
CA ALA A 16 2.81 -7.10 -8.31
C ALA A 16 3.33 -5.66 -8.46
N THR A 17 2.68 -4.86 -9.32
CA THR A 17 3.00 -3.44 -9.52
C THR A 17 2.83 -2.64 -8.24
N PHE A 18 1.72 -2.87 -7.53
CA PHE A 18 1.46 -2.23 -6.24
C PHE A 18 2.53 -2.60 -5.22
N LEU A 19 2.80 -3.88 -4.98
CA LEU A 19 3.77 -4.32 -3.98
C LEU A 19 5.18 -3.82 -4.30
N PHE A 20 5.57 -3.81 -5.59
CA PHE A 20 6.86 -3.29 -6.01
C PHE A 20 6.97 -1.77 -5.77
N ALA A 21 6.04 -0.98 -6.32
CA ALA A 21 6.09 0.47 -6.21
C ALA A 21 5.88 0.94 -4.76
N HIS A 22 4.92 0.35 -4.04
CA HIS A 22 4.69 0.60 -2.63
C HIS A 22 5.90 0.18 -1.78
N GLY A 23 6.54 -0.94 -2.12
CA GLY A 23 7.77 -1.41 -1.48
C GLY A 23 8.95 -0.46 -1.68
N VAL A 24 9.13 0.11 -2.87
CA VAL A 24 10.13 1.18 -3.12
C VAL A 24 9.83 2.38 -2.24
N SER A 25 8.57 2.84 -2.19
CA SER A 25 8.15 3.95 -1.32
C SER A 25 8.43 3.65 0.17
N GLY A 26 8.02 2.49 0.67
CA GLY A 26 8.26 2.06 2.04
C GLY A 26 9.74 1.87 2.36
N GLY A 27 10.55 1.41 1.40
CA GLY A 27 12.00 1.29 1.54
C GLY A 27 12.69 2.62 1.81
N THR A 28 12.25 3.70 1.14
CA THR A 28 12.78 5.04 1.41
C THR A 28 12.53 5.50 2.84
N ALA A 29 11.48 5.02 3.50
CA ALA A 29 11.13 5.40 4.87
C ALA A 29 12.21 5.01 5.89
N PHE A 30 13.00 3.99 5.61
CA PHE A 30 14.16 3.62 6.43
C PHE A 30 15.33 4.58 6.25
N ALA A 31 15.55 5.06 5.02
CA ALA A 31 16.57 6.06 4.72
C ALA A 31 16.24 7.45 5.34
N LEU A 32 14.96 7.71 5.62
CA LEU A 32 14.51 8.96 6.25
C LEU A 32 14.73 9.02 7.78
N ARG A 33 15.22 7.96 8.41
CA ARG A 33 15.49 7.93 9.87
C ARG A 33 16.78 8.67 10.28
N GLY A 34 17.66 8.98 9.32
CA GLY A 34 18.92 9.67 9.57
C GLY A 34 18.76 11.19 9.74
N PRO A 35 19.87 11.92 9.96
CA PRO A 35 19.88 13.37 9.98
C PRO A 35 19.31 13.97 8.69
N ILE A 36 18.61 15.09 8.80
CA ILE A 36 18.10 15.81 7.63
C ILE A 36 19.27 16.25 6.74
N SER A 37 19.15 15.98 5.46
CA SER A 37 20.15 16.34 4.45
C SER A 37 19.49 16.52 3.08
N ALA A 38 20.28 16.95 2.08
CA ALA A 38 19.83 16.99 0.69
C ALA A 38 19.29 15.63 0.19
N ALA A 39 19.82 14.51 0.72
CA ALA A 39 19.35 13.17 0.37
C ALA A 39 17.92 12.91 0.86
N THR A 40 17.50 13.47 2.00
CA THR A 40 16.15 13.32 2.56
C THR A 40 15.09 13.77 1.56
N ARG A 41 15.27 14.93 0.94
CA ARG A 41 14.34 15.48 -0.07
C ARG A 41 14.29 14.60 -1.32
N ARG A 42 15.42 14.02 -1.73
CA ARG A 42 15.49 13.06 -2.84
C ARG A 42 14.71 11.78 -2.52
N TRP A 43 14.84 11.24 -1.31
CA TRP A 43 14.09 10.08 -0.85
C TRP A 43 12.58 10.35 -0.78
N LEU A 44 12.18 11.51 -0.26
CA LEU A 44 10.76 11.93 -0.25
C LEU A 44 10.18 12.06 -1.66
N ARG A 45 10.95 12.63 -2.61
CA ARG A 45 10.55 12.71 -4.01
C ARG A 45 10.41 11.32 -4.64
N LEU A 46 11.37 10.42 -4.41
CA LEU A 46 11.28 9.04 -4.90
C LEU A 46 10.05 8.33 -4.34
N SER A 47 9.81 8.47 -3.03
CA SER A 47 8.63 7.93 -2.34
C SER A 47 7.33 8.45 -2.96
N MET A 48 7.26 9.74 -3.28
CA MET A 48 6.10 10.35 -3.92
C MET A 48 5.85 9.78 -5.33
N VAL A 49 6.90 9.70 -6.16
CA VAL A 49 6.79 9.13 -7.52
C VAL A 49 6.40 7.66 -7.47
N ALA A 50 6.95 6.90 -6.52
CA ALA A 50 6.59 5.50 -6.33
C ALA A 50 5.12 5.35 -5.93
N ASN A 51 4.59 6.22 -5.07
CA ASN A 51 3.16 6.22 -4.72
C ASN A 51 2.25 6.57 -5.91
N MET A 52 2.67 7.46 -6.82
CA MET A 52 1.91 7.76 -8.05
C MET A 52 1.72 6.53 -8.94
N VAL A 53 2.56 5.49 -8.80
CA VAL A 53 2.40 4.19 -9.47
C VAL A 53 1.64 3.19 -8.60
N ALA A 54 1.92 3.16 -7.30
CA ALA A 54 1.28 2.23 -6.36
C ALA A 54 -0.23 2.47 -6.24
N ASP A 55 -0.65 3.73 -6.10
CA ASP A 55 -2.05 4.10 -5.88
C ASP A 55 -2.99 3.63 -7.02
N PRO A 56 -2.69 3.90 -8.32
CA PRO A 56 -3.50 3.35 -9.40
C PRO A 56 -3.41 1.83 -9.52
N ALA A 57 -2.27 1.22 -9.19
CA ALA A 57 -2.13 -0.24 -9.19
C ALA A 57 -3.02 -0.90 -8.11
N LEU A 58 -3.13 -0.30 -6.93
CA LEU A 58 -4.08 -0.73 -5.90
C LEU A 58 -5.53 -0.62 -6.39
N LEU A 59 -5.87 0.48 -7.07
CA LEU A 59 -7.20 0.64 -7.66
C LEU A 59 -7.50 -0.48 -8.67
N VAL A 60 -6.53 -0.85 -9.52
CA VAL A 60 -6.67 -1.98 -10.44
C VAL A 60 -6.95 -3.29 -9.68
N VAL A 61 -6.22 -3.57 -8.59
CA VAL A 61 -6.45 -4.75 -7.73
C VAL A 61 -7.89 -4.75 -7.20
N ILE A 62 -8.36 -3.62 -6.65
CA ILE A 62 -9.71 -3.51 -6.09
C ILE A 62 -10.77 -3.75 -7.17
N VAL A 63 -10.69 -3.02 -8.29
CA VAL A 63 -11.69 -3.08 -9.37
C VAL A 63 -11.75 -4.48 -9.97
N THR A 64 -10.61 -5.09 -10.28
CA THR A 64 -10.56 -6.44 -10.84
C THR A 64 -11.04 -7.50 -9.85
N GLY A 65 -10.73 -7.34 -8.56
CA GLY A 65 -11.20 -8.23 -7.49
C GLY A 65 -12.73 -8.22 -7.37
N VAL A 66 -13.34 -7.03 -7.36
CA VAL A 66 -14.80 -6.84 -7.35
C VAL A 66 -15.44 -7.51 -8.58
N TRP A 67 -14.88 -7.27 -9.76
CA TRP A 67 -15.42 -7.85 -11.00
C TRP A 67 -15.34 -9.37 -11.03
N MET A 68 -14.22 -9.94 -10.58
CA MET A 68 -14.05 -11.39 -10.46
C MET A 68 -15.00 -12.01 -9.43
N ALA A 69 -15.33 -11.30 -8.34
CA ALA A 69 -16.31 -11.77 -7.36
C ALA A 69 -17.72 -11.88 -7.96
N PHE A 70 -18.12 -10.95 -8.84
CA PHE A 70 -19.38 -11.05 -9.59
C PHE A 70 -19.37 -12.21 -10.58
N LEU A 71 -18.33 -12.33 -11.41
CA LEU A 71 -18.22 -13.39 -12.41
C LEU A 71 -18.11 -14.79 -11.80
N GLY A 72 -17.50 -14.91 -10.63
CA GLY A 72 -17.37 -16.16 -9.88
C GLY A 72 -18.58 -16.47 -8.98
N SER A 73 -19.55 -15.57 -8.86
CA SER A 73 -20.68 -15.67 -7.92
C SER A 73 -20.22 -15.87 -6.46
N TRP A 74 -19.16 -15.16 -6.04
CA TRP A 74 -18.53 -15.36 -4.73
C TRP A 74 -19.08 -14.45 -3.61
N TRP A 75 -20.00 -13.54 -3.90
CA TRP A 75 -20.55 -12.62 -2.90
C TRP A 75 -21.29 -13.30 -1.74
N GLY A 76 -21.74 -14.55 -1.93
CA GLY A 76 -22.30 -15.39 -0.87
C GLY A 76 -21.26 -16.15 -0.04
N ARG A 77 -19.95 -16.00 -0.32
CA ARG A 77 -18.86 -16.69 0.39
C ARG A 77 -18.29 -15.79 1.47
N GLY A 78 -18.17 -16.30 2.69
CA GLY A 78 -17.72 -15.47 3.81
C GLY A 78 -16.27 -15.01 3.67
N TRP A 79 -15.39 -15.81 3.06
CA TRP A 79 -13.98 -15.45 2.87
C TRP A 79 -13.78 -14.18 2.01
N ILE A 80 -14.71 -13.87 1.10
CA ILE A 80 -14.70 -12.61 0.33
C ILE A 80 -14.93 -11.42 1.25
N TRP A 81 -15.97 -11.49 2.09
CA TRP A 81 -16.28 -10.42 3.04
C TRP A 81 -15.17 -10.24 4.06
N ALA A 82 -14.61 -11.33 4.58
CA ALA A 82 -13.45 -11.27 5.48
C ALA A 82 -12.27 -10.56 4.81
N ALA A 83 -11.99 -10.86 3.54
CA ALA A 83 -10.90 -10.21 2.81
C ALA A 83 -11.17 -8.72 2.55
N ILE A 84 -12.41 -8.35 2.23
CA ILE A 84 -12.79 -6.93 2.06
C ILE A 84 -12.60 -6.17 3.37
N VAL A 85 -13.09 -6.71 4.50
CA VAL A 85 -12.94 -6.08 5.81
C VAL A 85 -11.46 -5.93 6.16
N VAL A 86 -10.65 -6.97 5.96
CA VAL A 86 -9.19 -6.90 6.19
C VAL A 86 -8.54 -5.85 5.28
N LEU A 87 -8.87 -5.82 4.00
CA LEU A 87 -8.33 -4.84 3.06
C LEU A 87 -8.64 -3.40 3.48
N VAL A 88 -9.91 -3.12 3.81
CA VAL A 88 -10.34 -1.79 4.28
C VAL A 88 -9.64 -1.42 5.58
N ALA A 89 -9.56 -2.34 6.54
CA ALA A 89 -8.86 -2.12 7.79
C ALA A 89 -7.36 -1.84 7.57
N LEU A 90 -6.71 -2.54 6.64
CA LEU A 90 -5.30 -2.31 6.31
C LEU A 90 -5.07 -0.97 5.63
N ILE A 91 -5.93 -0.58 4.68
CA ILE A 91 -5.85 0.74 4.05
C ILE A 91 -5.99 1.84 5.11
N ALA A 92 -6.98 1.71 6.00
CA ALA A 92 -7.18 2.65 7.09
C ALA A 92 -5.98 2.69 8.06
N ALA A 93 -5.46 1.54 8.48
CA ALA A 93 -4.30 1.45 9.36
C ALA A 93 -3.04 2.06 8.72
N MET A 94 -2.77 1.75 7.45
CA MET A 94 -1.68 2.35 6.69
C MET A 94 -1.84 3.87 6.58
N PHE A 95 -3.04 4.34 6.27
CA PHE A 95 -3.29 5.78 6.16
C PHE A 95 -3.07 6.49 7.50
N ILE A 96 -3.73 6.03 8.56
CA ILE A 96 -3.76 6.72 9.87
C ILE A 96 -2.42 6.62 10.59
N VAL A 97 -1.82 5.43 10.64
CA VAL A 97 -0.63 5.14 11.47
C VAL A 97 0.67 5.44 10.71
N VAL A 98 0.70 5.17 9.40
CA VAL A 98 1.94 5.21 8.63
C VAL A 98 2.02 6.43 7.73
N ALA A 99 1.01 6.69 6.90
CA ALA A 99 1.14 7.61 5.78
C ALA A 99 1.16 9.10 6.19
N ARG A 100 0.42 9.48 7.25
CA ARG A 100 0.28 10.89 7.68
C ARG A 100 1.61 11.63 7.89
N PRO A 101 2.59 11.12 8.66
CA PRO A 101 3.92 11.73 8.78
C PRO A 101 4.60 11.96 7.42
N TYR A 102 4.51 11.00 6.50
CA TYR A 102 5.17 11.11 5.20
C TYR A 102 4.47 12.10 4.27
N TYR A 103 3.15 12.27 4.35
CA TYR A 103 2.45 13.35 3.64
C TYR A 103 2.90 14.71 4.15
N ALA A 104 2.88 14.92 5.47
CA ALA A 104 3.36 16.16 6.08
C ALA A 104 4.84 16.46 5.72
N ALA A 105 5.68 15.43 5.66
CA ALA A 105 7.07 15.56 5.27
C ALA A 105 7.25 15.94 3.80
N ARG A 106 6.46 15.36 2.88
CA ARG A 106 6.48 15.74 1.46
C ARG A 106 6.04 17.18 1.25
N ASP A 107 5.01 17.63 1.97
CA ASP A 107 4.53 19.02 1.92
C ASP A 107 5.56 20.01 2.51
N SER A 108 6.37 19.53 3.45
CA SER A 108 7.46 20.31 4.07
C SER A 108 8.79 20.18 3.32
N ALA A 109 8.85 19.41 2.23
CA ALA A 109 10.10 19.13 1.52
C ALA A 109 10.68 20.34 0.75
N GLY A 110 9.97 21.47 0.68
CA GLY A 110 10.48 22.77 0.19
C GLY A 110 10.79 23.77 1.31
N LYS A 111 10.54 23.41 2.57
CA LYS A 111 10.67 24.28 3.74
C LYS A 111 12.01 24.09 4.46
N SER A 112 12.17 24.73 5.62
CA SER A 112 13.38 24.61 6.43
C SER A 112 13.63 23.16 6.89
N ASP A 113 14.89 22.83 7.19
CA ASP A 113 15.25 21.50 7.68
C ASP A 113 14.60 21.20 9.05
N GLN A 114 14.38 22.23 9.87
CA GLN A 114 13.70 22.10 11.16
C GLN A 114 12.23 21.69 10.98
N GLU A 115 11.49 22.33 10.06
CA GLU A 115 10.10 21.96 9.76
C GLU A 115 10.01 20.55 9.17
N LEU A 116 10.95 20.19 8.30
CA LEU A 116 11.02 18.85 7.73
C LEU A 116 11.29 17.77 8.79
N ALA A 117 12.21 18.05 9.73
CA ALA A 117 12.49 17.17 10.85
C ALA A 117 11.25 16.98 11.75
N GLN A 118 10.52 18.07 12.04
CA GLN A 118 9.29 18.00 12.84
C GLN A 118 8.21 17.16 12.16
N ALA A 119 8.04 17.29 10.85
CA ALA A 119 7.07 16.51 10.08
C ALA A 119 7.42 15.00 10.06
N LEU A 120 8.71 14.66 10.06
CA LEU A 120 9.19 13.26 10.09
C LEU A 120 9.30 12.67 11.50
N ALA A 121 9.31 13.48 12.56
CA ALA A 121 9.43 13.00 13.94
C ALA A 121 8.43 11.88 14.33
N PRO A 122 7.15 11.91 13.92
CA PRO A 122 6.21 10.83 14.23
C PRO A 122 6.31 9.61 13.30
N ALA A 123 7.22 9.59 12.31
CA ALA A 123 7.32 8.51 11.33
C ALA A 123 7.75 7.17 11.97
N ARG A 124 7.01 6.09 11.67
CA ARG A 124 7.23 4.74 12.23
C ARG A 124 7.39 3.69 11.11
N PRO A 125 8.54 3.64 10.42
CA PRO A 125 8.73 2.72 9.29
C PRO A 125 8.65 1.23 9.68
N VAL A 126 9.03 0.88 10.91
CA VAL A 126 8.92 -0.51 11.41
C VAL A 126 7.45 -0.92 11.59
N ALA A 127 6.58 -0.01 12.03
CA ALA A 127 5.14 -0.28 12.12
C ALA A 127 4.54 -0.53 10.73
N ALA A 128 5.02 0.18 9.70
CA ALA A 128 4.61 -0.04 8.32
C ALA A 128 4.92 -1.47 7.84
N VAL A 129 6.11 -1.98 8.14
CA VAL A 129 6.49 -3.35 7.78
C VAL A 129 5.56 -4.36 8.45
N TRP A 130 5.34 -4.24 9.77
CA TRP A 130 4.47 -5.19 10.48
C TRP A 130 3.02 -5.17 9.99
N ILE A 131 2.41 -3.98 9.91
CA ILE A 131 1.02 -3.85 9.44
C ILE A 131 0.91 -4.39 8.01
N GLY A 132 1.86 -4.05 7.13
CA GLY A 132 1.85 -4.47 5.74
C GLY A 132 2.05 -5.98 5.56
N SER A 133 3.04 -6.56 6.23
CA SER A 133 3.35 -7.99 6.13
C SER A 133 2.24 -8.86 6.72
N VAL A 134 1.74 -8.53 7.92
CA VAL A 134 0.63 -9.28 8.54
C VAL A 134 -0.60 -9.20 7.67
N GLY A 135 -0.94 -8.00 7.19
CA GLY A 135 -2.06 -7.79 6.30
C GLY A 135 -1.98 -8.57 5.00
N LEU A 136 -0.82 -8.54 4.34
CA LEU A 136 -0.57 -9.26 3.11
C LEU A 136 -0.72 -10.78 3.30
N VAL A 137 -0.15 -11.33 4.36
CA VAL A 137 -0.26 -12.77 4.67
C VAL A 137 -1.72 -13.18 4.88
N ILE A 138 -2.49 -12.39 5.64
CA ILE A 138 -3.92 -12.67 5.86
C ILE A 138 -4.70 -12.61 4.53
N LEU A 139 -4.50 -11.56 3.73
CA LEU A 139 -5.20 -11.41 2.45
C LEU A 139 -4.86 -12.53 1.47
N VAL A 140 -3.58 -12.86 1.30
CA VAL A 140 -3.16 -13.98 0.44
C VAL A 140 -3.72 -15.30 0.97
N GLY A 141 -3.68 -15.54 2.27
CA GLY A 141 -4.25 -16.72 2.90
C GLY A 141 -5.75 -16.87 2.61
N LEU A 142 -6.53 -15.80 2.77
CA LEU A 142 -7.97 -15.80 2.45
C LEU A 142 -8.24 -16.10 0.97
N MET A 143 -7.45 -15.50 0.07
CA MET A 143 -7.62 -15.67 -1.39
C MET A 143 -7.21 -17.06 -1.90
N VAL A 144 -6.24 -17.70 -1.23
CA VAL A 144 -5.71 -19.02 -1.62
C VAL A 144 -6.52 -20.14 -0.99
N LEU A 145 -6.72 -20.09 0.34
CA LEU A 145 -7.32 -21.19 1.10
C LEU A 145 -8.84 -21.21 1.03
N LYS A 146 -9.48 -20.05 0.89
CA LYS A 146 -10.95 -19.89 0.77
C LYS A 146 -11.74 -20.71 1.81
N PRO A 147 -11.45 -20.55 3.12
CA PRO A 147 -11.85 -21.51 4.15
C PRO A 147 -13.37 -21.61 4.45
N PHE A 148 -14.20 -20.65 4.01
CA PHE A 148 -15.64 -20.61 4.30
C PHE A 148 -16.43 -19.79 3.26
#